data_AF-A0A4Q5SDH8-F1
#
_entry.id   AF-A0A4Q5SDH8-F1
#
_cell.length_a   1.000
_cell.length_b   1.000
_cell.length_c   1.000
_cell.angle_alpha   90.00
_cell.angle_beta   90.00
_cell.angle_gamma   90.00
#
_symmetry.space_group_name_H-M   'P 1'
#
loop_
_entity.id
_entity.type
_entity.pdbx_description
1 polymer ?
#
loop_
_entity_poly.entity_id
_entity_poly.type
_entity_poly.pdbx_seq_one_letter_code
_entity_poly.pdbx_strand_id
1 'polypeptide(L)'
;MANVLIVEARFYAHLNDLLLEGAVSALQAGGHGYEVVTVPGALEIPGAVSLAVESGRYDAYVALGVVIRGETYHFEIVAGESARGLMALSLDGV
;
A
#
# COMPACT_ATOMS: atom_id res chain seq x y z
N MET A 1 4.82 -5.69 -19.99
CA MET A 1 3.98 -4.64 -19.40
C MET A 1 3.59 -5.15 -18.04
N ALA A 2 3.96 -4.44 -16.97
CA ALA A 2 3.68 -4.92 -15.62
C ALA A 2 2.23 -4.65 -15.22
N ASN A 3 1.64 -5.56 -14.46
CA ASN A 3 0.37 -5.39 -13.75
C ASN A 3 0.66 -5.14 -12.28
N VAL A 4 0.38 -3.93 -11.81
CA VAL A 4 0.72 -3.48 -10.45
C VAL A 4 -0.53 -3.46 -9.58
N LEU A 5 -0.45 -4.03 -8.37
CA LEU A 5 -1.51 -3.83 -7.37
C LEU A 5 -1.18 -2.64 -6.49
N ILE A 6 -2.05 -1.65 -6.46
CA ILE A 6 -2.03 -0.58 -5.47
C ILE A 6 -2.93 -1.00 -4.30
N VAL A 7 -2.39 -1.05 -3.08
CA VAL A 7 -3.16 -1.25 -1.86
C VAL A 7 -3.18 0.07 -1.09
N GLU A 8 -4.36 0.69 -0.95
CA GLU A 8 -4.51 1.97 -0.28
C GLU A 8 -5.34 1.90 1.02
N ALA A 9 -4.85 2.54 2.08
CA ALA A 9 -5.52 2.64 3.37
C ALA A 9 -6.20 4.00 3.56
N ARG A 10 -7.53 4.05 3.52
CA ARG A 10 -8.29 5.32 3.46
C ARG A 10 -8.72 5.89 4.82
N PHE A 11 -7.77 6.01 5.76
CA PHE A 11 -8.04 6.74 6.99
C PHE A 11 -8.15 8.26 6.77
N TYR A 12 -7.32 8.81 5.86
CA TYR A 12 -7.34 10.23 5.46
C TYR A 12 -7.65 10.36 3.96
N ALA A 13 -8.93 10.23 3.60
CA ALA A 13 -9.39 10.14 2.22
C ALA A 13 -8.77 11.17 1.27
N HIS A 14 -8.77 12.46 1.64
CA HIS A 14 -8.20 13.51 0.80
C HIS A 14 -6.70 13.33 0.50
N LEU A 15 -5.91 12.94 1.51
CA LEU A 15 -4.47 12.74 1.32
C LEU A 15 -4.19 11.46 0.54
N ASN A 16 -5.01 10.42 0.75
CA ASN A 16 -4.97 9.20 -0.04
C ASN A 16 -5.31 9.44 -1.51
N ASP A 17 -6.28 10.30 -1.81
CA ASP A 17 -6.63 10.64 -3.19
C ASP A 17 -5.42 11.23 -3.93
N LEU A 18 -4.65 12.12 -3.27
CA LEU A 18 -3.43 12.71 -3.82
C LEU A 18 -2.32 11.67 -4.04
N LEU A 19 -2.14 10.75 -3.09
CA LEU A 19 -1.16 9.66 -3.21
C LEU A 19 -1.52 8.72 -4.37
N LEU A 20 -2.81 8.35 -4.47
CA LEU A 20 -3.32 7.47 -5.50
C LEU A 20 -3.20 8.11 -6.88
N GLU A 21 -3.56 9.40 -7.02
CA GLU A 21 -3.40 10.16 -8.25
C GLU A 21 -1.94 10.14 -8.75
N GLY A 22 -0.98 10.40 -7.85
CA GLY A 22 0.44 10.37 -8.19
C GLY A 22 0.92 8.98 -8.63
N ALA A 23 0.53 7.92 -7.90
CA ALA A 23 0.90 6.55 -8.24
C ALA A 23 0.31 6.11 -9.59
N VAL A 24 -0.97 6.38 -9.82
CA VAL A 24 -1.66 6.07 -11.09
C VAL A 24 -1.03 6.84 -12.24
N SER A 25 -0.76 8.13 -12.07
CA SER A 25 -0.12 8.94 -13.11
C SER A 25 1.25 8.37 -13.51
N ALA A 26 2.05 7.94 -12.55
CA ALA A 26 3.37 7.35 -12.80
C ALA A 26 3.26 6.01 -13.56
N LEU A 27 2.35 5.13 -13.14
CA LEU A 27 2.13 3.84 -13.79
C LEU A 27 1.62 4.00 -15.23
N GLN A 28 0.67 4.91 -15.44
CA GLN A 28 0.14 5.22 -16.77
C GLN A 28 1.21 5.82 -17.68
N ALA A 29 2.05 6.73 -17.18
CA ALA A 29 3.17 7.29 -17.95
C ALA A 29 4.20 6.22 -18.37
N GLY A 30 4.41 5.19 -17.55
CA GLY A 30 5.22 4.02 -17.88
C GLY A 30 4.52 2.98 -18.76
N GLY A 31 3.24 3.18 -19.08
CA GLY A 31 2.42 2.24 -19.85
C GLY A 31 2.18 0.93 -19.10
N HIS A 32 2.03 0.95 -17.77
CA HIS A 32 1.74 -0.22 -16.94
C HIS A 32 0.25 -0.33 -16.59
N GLY A 33 -0.23 -1.56 -16.41
CA GLY A 33 -1.56 -1.84 -15.89
C GLY A 33 -1.59 -1.74 -14.38
N TYR A 34 -2.75 -1.43 -13.81
CA TYR A 34 -2.91 -1.43 -12.36
C TYR A 34 -4.32 -1.83 -11.90
N GLU A 35 -4.39 -2.41 -10.70
CA GLU A 35 -5.61 -2.60 -9.93
C GLU A 35 -5.47 -1.88 -8.59
N VAL A 36 -6.60 -1.49 -7.99
CA VAL A 36 -6.62 -0.81 -6.69
C VAL A 36 -7.46 -1.61 -5.71
N VAL A 37 -6.90 -1.92 -4.55
CA VAL A 37 -7.61 -2.49 -3.41
C VAL A 37 -7.56 -1.50 -2.26
N THR A 38 -8.74 -1.16 -1.75
CA THR A 38 -8.88 -0.27 -0.59
C THR A 38 -9.01 -1.09 0.69
N VAL A 39 -8.24 -0.73 1.70
CA VAL A 39 -8.33 -1.26 3.07
C VAL A 39 -8.68 -0.16 4.08
N PRO A 40 -9.22 -0.51 5.26
CA PRO A 40 -9.64 0.50 6.26
C PRO A 40 -8.49 1.35 6.81
N GLY A 41 -7.33 0.74 7.07
CA GLY A 41 -6.19 1.39 7.70
C GLY A 41 -4.84 0.82 7.29
N ALA A 42 -3.76 1.49 7.69
CA ALA A 42 -2.40 1.16 7.25
C ALA A 42 -1.95 -0.24 7.72
N LEU A 43 -2.45 -0.68 8.88
CA LEU A 43 -2.15 -2.00 9.46
C LEU A 43 -2.66 -3.14 8.59
N GLU A 44 -3.69 -2.92 7.78
CA GLU A 44 -4.25 -3.94 6.89
C GLU A 44 -3.44 -4.06 5.58
N ILE A 45 -2.60 -3.08 5.23
CA ILE A 45 -1.87 -3.07 3.96
C ILE A 45 -0.95 -4.31 3.81
N PRO A 46 -0.08 -4.65 4.77
CA PRO A 46 0.79 -5.82 4.62
C PRO A 46 0.00 -7.11 4.44
N GLY A 47 -1.09 -7.29 5.19
CA GLY A 47 -1.95 -8.47 5.05
C GLY A 47 -2.60 -8.56 3.68
N ALA A 48 -3.12 -7.44 3.15
CA ALA A 48 -3.71 -7.38 1.82
C ALA A 48 -2.68 -7.65 0.71
N VAL A 49 -1.45 -7.12 0.84
CA VAL A 49 -0.35 -7.45 -0.10
C VAL A 49 0.00 -8.92 -0.01
N SER A 50 0.16 -9.49 1.19
CA SER A 50 0.46 -10.91 1.38
C SER A 50 -0.57 -11.82 0.70
N LEU A 51 -1.86 -11.53 0.86
CA LEU A 51 -2.94 -12.30 0.21
C LEU A 51 -2.90 -12.13 -1.31
N ALA A 52 -2.55 -10.94 -1.81
CA ALA A 52 -2.43 -10.70 -3.24
C ALA A 52 -1.24 -11.43 -3.87
N VAL A 53 -0.12 -11.54 -3.14
CA VAL A 53 1.06 -12.31 -3.56
C VAL A 53 0.70 -13.77 -3.81
N GLU A 54 -0.08 -14.38 -2.92
CA GLU A 54 -0.53 -15.77 -3.07
C GLU A 54 -1.35 -16.01 -4.35
N SER A 55 -1.97 -14.97 -4.91
CA SER A 55 -2.74 -15.07 -6.15
C SER A 55 -1.86 -15.20 -7.41
N GLY A 56 -0.59 -14.77 -7.36
CA GLY A 56 0.32 -14.76 -8.50
C GLY A 56 -0.10 -13.86 -9.68
N ARG A 57 -1.04 -12.93 -9.46
CA ARG A 57 -1.64 -12.09 -10.53
C ARG A 57 -0.85 -10.82 -10.86
N TYR A 58 0.03 -10.38 -9.97
CA TYR A 58 0.66 -9.06 -10.04
C TYR A 58 2.17 -9.17 -10.08
N ASP A 59 2.79 -8.28 -10.85
CA ASP A 59 4.24 -8.20 -11.01
C ASP A 59 4.90 -7.28 -9.97
N ALA A 60 4.13 -6.38 -9.36
CA ALA A 60 4.60 -5.46 -8.34
C ALA A 60 3.45 -4.95 -7.46
N TYR A 61 3.81 -4.39 -6.31
CA TYR A 61 2.89 -3.89 -5.30
C TYR A 61 3.25 -2.46 -4.89
N VAL A 62 2.25 -1.60 -4.70
CA VAL A 62 2.41 -0.24 -4.20
C VAL A 62 1.52 -0.07 -2.97
N ALA A 63 2.14 0.15 -1.82
CA ALA A 63 1.46 0.39 -0.56
C ALA A 63 1.27 1.89 -0.33
N LEU A 64 0.02 2.35 -0.22
CA LEU A 64 -0.31 3.76 0.05
C LEU A 64 -1.08 3.88 1.36
N GLY A 65 -0.57 4.69 2.28
CA GLY A 65 -1.26 4.96 3.54
C GLY A 65 -0.70 6.20 4.20
N VAL A 66 -1.56 6.93 4.91
CA VAL A 66 -1.17 8.14 5.62
C VAL A 66 -1.35 7.91 7.11
N VAL A 67 -0.26 8.06 7.84
CA VAL A 67 -0.23 7.92 9.30
C VAL A 67 0.35 9.21 9.88
N ILE A 68 -0.50 10.00 10.53
CA ILE A 68 -0.12 11.31 11.09
C ILE A 68 0.17 11.15 12.59
N ARG A 69 1.28 11.73 13.04
CA ARG A 69 1.68 11.69 14.46
C ARG A 69 0.63 12.37 15.34
N GLY A 70 0.03 11.59 16.23
CA GLY A 70 -0.87 12.05 17.27
C GLY A 70 -0.20 12.12 18.64
N GLU A 71 -1.02 12.26 19.69
CA GLU A 71 -0.57 12.42 21.08
C GLU A 71 -0.31 11.09 21.80
N THR A 72 -0.82 9.98 21.27
CA THR A 72 -0.72 8.66 21.90
C THR A 72 0.25 7.75 21.16
N TYR A 73 0.66 6.67 21.83
CA TYR A 73 1.51 5.63 21.27
C TYR A 73 0.89 4.88 20.07
N HIS A 74 -0.41 5.10 19.79
CA HIS A 74 -1.10 4.50 18.65
C HIS A 74 -0.41 4.81 17.31
N PHE A 75 0.10 6.03 17.13
CA PHE A 75 0.85 6.40 15.93
C PHE A 75 2.07 5.51 15.71
N GLU A 76 2.89 5.32 16.76
CA GLU A 76 4.13 4.55 16.68
C GLU A 76 3.83 3.08 16.33
N ILE A 77 2.77 2.51 16.89
CA ILE A 77 2.31 1.16 16.56
C ILE A 77 1.88 1.09 15.09
N VAL A 78 0.98 1.98 14.65
CA VAL A 78 0.43 1.91 13.30
C VAL A 78 1.53 2.12 12.26
N ALA A 79 2.34 3.17 12.40
CA ALA A 79 3.42 3.45 11.46
C ALA A 79 4.51 2.36 11.49
N GLY A 80 4.94 1.97 12.70
CA GLY A 80 6.00 1.01 12.91
C GLY A 80 5.65 -0.40 12.44
N GLU A 81 4.50 -0.94 12.86
CA GLU A 81 4.09 -2.30 12.48
C GLU A 81 3.72 -2.41 11.00
N SER A 82 3.12 -1.37 10.41
CA SER A 82 2.84 -1.37 8.96
C SER A 82 4.14 -1.39 8.15
N ALA A 83 5.11 -0.54 8.50
CA ALA A 83 6.40 -0.50 7.83
C ALA A 83 7.19 -1.81 8.02
N ARG A 84 7.16 -2.38 9.23
CA ARG A 84 7.77 -3.67 9.54
C ARG A 84 7.16 -4.80 8.69
N GLY A 85 5.84 -4.85 8.58
CA GLY A 85 5.14 -5.84 7.77
C GLY A 85 5.51 -5.76 6.29
N LEU A 86 5.56 -4.55 5.71
CA LEU A 86 6.02 -4.35 4.34
C LEU A 86 7.48 -4.78 4.13
N MET A 87 8.35 -4.47 5.09
CA MET A 87 9.75 -4.89 5.03
C MET A 87 9.91 -6.41 5.11
N ALA A 88 9.12 -7.08 5.96
CA ALA A 88 9.12 -8.53 6.04
C ALA A 88 8.74 -9.17 4.70
N LEU A 89 7.67 -8.69 4.06
CA LEU A 89 7.26 -9.17 2.73
C LEU A 89 8.38 -9.03 1.70
N SER A 90 9.06 -7.88 1.68
CA SER A 90 10.19 -7.65 0.76
C SER A 90 11.37 -8.60 1.02
N LEU A 91 11.64 -8.94 2.29
CA LEU A 91 12.69 -9.90 2.64
C LEU A 91 12.31 -11.34 2.34
N ASP A 92 11.02 -11.67 2.42
CA ASP A 92 10.47 -12.99 2.12
C ASP A 92 10.34 -13.27 0.61
N GLY A 93 10.73 -12.31 -0.24
CA GLY A 93 10.82 -12.47 -1.69
C GLY A 93 9.55 -12.09 -2.45
N VAL A 94 8.74 -11.21 -1.87
CA VAL A 94 7.74 -10.43 -2.61
C VAL A 94 8.43 -9.39 -3.50
#